data_AF-A0A800AY04-F1
#
_entry.id   AF-A0A800AY04-F1
#
_cell.length_a   1.000
_cell.length_b   1.000
_cell.length_c   1.000
_cell.angle_alpha   90.00
_cell.angle_beta   90.00
_cell.angle_gamma   90.00
#
_symmetry.space_group_name_H-M   'P 1'
#
loop_
_entity.id
_entity.type
_entity.pdbx_description
1 polymer ?
#
loop_
_entity_poly.entity_id
_entity_poly.type
_entity_poly.pdbx_seq_one_letter_code
_entity_poly.pdbx_strand_id
1 'polypeptide(L)'
;RMKDTLLIKVDSITLDGDNTFTLSDNIESPQIYYISISESDKYLQFFGEKGVISIVSDLKTFGYNPLIEGSKNQIILDKYNINNRKYRNLNLDLIKEKFEASRDKDSVKLTKILKEIKNIERRKYLYTINFAAKHADFEVAPYLVLAEIPNANPKLLDTIEKGMTNKVRNSLYGKKFVEFLSKNKK
;
A
#
# COMPACT_ATOMS: atom_id res chain seq x y z
N ARG A 1 -4.55 -15.40 -4.40
CA ARG A 1 -3.70 -16.34 -3.63
C ARG A 1 -2.67 -15.52 -2.86
N MET A 2 -2.96 -15.23 -1.59
CA MET A 2 -1.97 -14.71 -0.64
C MET A 2 -1.07 -15.90 -0.29
N LYS A 3 0.07 -16.03 -0.98
CA LYS A 3 1.10 -17.00 -0.59
C LYS A 3 2.03 -16.29 0.38
N ASP A 4 2.02 -16.76 1.62
CA ASP A 4 2.99 -16.49 2.68
C ASP A 4 3.11 -15.03 3.16
N THR A 5 2.04 -14.50 3.74
CA THR A 5 2.19 -13.46 4.78
C THR A 5 1.56 -13.98 6.05
N LEU A 6 2.39 -14.34 7.03
CA LEU A 6 1.94 -14.65 8.38
C LEU A 6 1.41 -13.36 9.00
N LEU A 7 0.09 -13.27 9.18
CA LEU A 7 -0.51 -12.27 10.06
C LEU A 7 -0.27 -12.72 11.50
N ILE A 8 0.47 -11.91 12.25
CA ILE A 8 0.75 -12.18 13.66
C ILE A 8 -0.22 -11.33 14.48
N LYS A 9 -1.00 -11.99 15.33
CA LYS A 9 -1.86 -11.31 16.30
C LYS A 9 -0.96 -10.70 17.37
N VAL A 10 -1.02 -9.38 17.51
CA VAL A 10 -0.23 -8.66 18.49
C VAL A 10 -1.02 -8.42 19.78
N ASP A 11 -2.26 -7.95 19.64
CA ASP A 11 -3.14 -7.62 20.77
C ASP A 11 -4.60 -7.91 20.39
N SER A 12 -5.48 -8.04 21.39
CA SER A 12 -6.93 -8.15 21.20
C SER A 12 -7.70 -7.86 22.47
N ILE A 13 -8.96 -7.49 22.28
CA ILE A 13 -9.93 -7.20 23.34
C ILE A 13 -11.28 -7.84 23.01
N THR A 14 -12.10 -8.02 24.03
CA THR A 14 -13.53 -8.37 23.88
C THR A 14 -14.37 -7.09 23.92
N LEU A 15 -15.40 -7.02 23.07
CA LEU A 15 -16.30 -5.87 23.00
C LEU A 15 -17.47 -6.08 23.97
N ASP A 16 -17.45 -5.44 25.13
CA ASP A 16 -18.48 -5.58 26.17
C ASP A 16 -19.30 -4.28 26.33
N GLY A 17 -19.87 -3.78 25.22
CA GLY A 17 -20.77 -2.61 25.21
C GLY A 17 -20.09 -1.24 25.13
N ASP A 18 -18.79 -1.17 25.33
CA ASP A 18 -18.00 0.04 25.07
C ASP A 18 -17.84 0.29 23.56
N ASN A 19 -17.59 1.54 23.17
CA ASN A 19 -17.34 1.96 21.80
C ASN A 19 -15.93 2.53 21.59
N THR A 20 -15.12 2.57 22.65
CA THR A 20 -13.78 3.12 22.67
C THR A 20 -12.85 2.09 23.27
N PHE A 21 -11.72 1.87 22.61
CA PHE A 21 -10.80 0.82 23.00
C PHE A 21 -9.35 1.21 22.76
N THR A 22 -8.47 0.59 23.53
CA THR A 22 -7.02 0.77 23.41
C THR A 22 -6.38 -0.58 23.11
N LEU A 23 -5.58 -0.61 22.05
CA LEU A 23 -4.68 -1.71 21.71
C LEU A 23 -3.25 -1.19 21.80
N SER A 24 -2.31 -2.06 22.15
CA SER A 24 -0.90 -1.68 22.31
C SER A 24 0.06 -2.67 21.67
N ASP A 25 1.19 -2.15 21.19
CA ASP A 25 2.31 -2.93 20.69
C ASP A 25 3.62 -2.19 20.96
N ASN A 26 4.73 -2.94 21.05
CA ASN A 26 6.06 -2.39 21.06
C ASN A 26 6.70 -2.49 19.67
N ILE A 27 6.78 -1.36 18.98
CA ILE A 27 7.22 -1.25 17.59
C ILE A 27 8.61 -0.58 17.51
N GLU A 28 9.55 -1.23 16.82
CA GLU A 28 10.90 -0.68 16.59
C GLU A 28 10.95 0.37 15.46
N SER A 29 10.14 0.17 14.42
CA SER A 29 10.07 1.07 13.26
C SER A 29 8.68 1.08 12.66
N PRO A 30 8.20 2.21 12.11
CA PRO A 30 6.88 2.31 11.51
C PRO A 30 6.57 1.17 10.53
N GLN A 31 5.38 0.56 10.66
CA GLN A 31 4.95 -0.56 9.82
C GLN A 31 3.42 -0.63 9.66
N ILE A 32 2.93 -1.40 8.68
CA ILE A 32 1.49 -1.62 8.47
C ILE A 32 0.93 -2.57 9.53
N TYR A 33 -0.17 -2.13 10.15
CA TYR A 33 -1.03 -2.91 11.02
C TYR A 33 -2.40 -3.11 10.38
N TYR A 34 -3.09 -4.14 10.87
CA TYR A 34 -4.46 -4.42 10.53
C TYR A 34 -5.29 -4.56 11.81
N ILE A 35 -6.40 -3.85 11.88
CA ILE A 35 -7.46 -4.12 12.86
C ILE A 35 -8.49 -5.00 12.15
N SER A 36 -8.82 -6.13 12.76
CA SER A 36 -9.86 -7.03 12.27
C SER A 36 -10.90 -7.22 13.37
N ILE A 37 -12.12 -7.55 12.95
CA ILE A 37 -13.21 -7.92 13.86
C ILE A 37 -13.35 -9.44 13.76
N SER A 38 -13.34 -10.13 14.91
CA SER A 38 -13.55 -11.57 14.98
C SER A 38 -14.80 -11.96 14.18
N GLU A 39 -14.73 -13.08 13.44
CA GLU A 39 -15.83 -13.59 12.61
C GLU A 39 -16.25 -12.70 11.44
N SER A 40 -15.44 -11.69 11.10
CA SER A 40 -15.64 -10.82 9.94
C SER A 40 -14.40 -10.77 9.06
N ASP A 41 -14.60 -10.84 7.74
CA ASP A 41 -13.52 -10.66 6.76
C ASP A 41 -13.08 -9.20 6.59
N LYS A 42 -13.78 -8.25 7.24
CA LYS A 42 -13.42 -6.83 7.18
C LYS A 42 -12.18 -6.55 8.02
N TYR A 43 -11.28 -5.76 7.45
CA TYR A 43 -10.10 -5.27 8.12
C TYR A 43 -9.89 -3.78 7.82
N LEU A 44 -9.24 -3.09 8.77
CA LEU A 44 -8.80 -1.72 8.63
C LEU A 44 -7.27 -1.71 8.65
N GLN A 45 -6.68 -1.23 7.56
CA GLN A 45 -5.24 -1.11 7.43
C GLN A 45 -4.80 0.30 7.86
N PHE A 46 -3.73 0.39 8.65
CA PHE A 46 -3.11 1.67 9.00
C PHE A 46 -1.59 1.54 9.19
N PHE A 47 -0.88 2.66 9.13
CA PHE A 47 0.55 2.72 9.41
C PHE A 47 0.78 2.99 10.90
N GLY A 48 1.18 1.96 11.64
CA GLY A 48 1.61 2.06 13.03
C GLY A 48 2.95 2.80 13.14
N GLU A 49 3.07 3.66 14.15
CA GLU A 49 4.25 4.48 14.45
C GLU A 49 4.31 4.69 15.96
N LYS A 50 5.51 4.94 16.50
CA LYS A 50 5.69 5.19 17.92
C LYS A 50 4.89 6.44 18.35
N GLY A 51 3.98 6.26 19.29
CA GLY A 51 3.09 7.31 19.80
C GLY A 51 1.67 6.80 19.97
N VAL A 52 0.74 7.72 20.14
CA VAL A 52 -0.69 7.42 20.18
C VAL A 52 -1.27 7.63 18.78
N ILE A 53 -1.91 6.60 18.25
CA ILE A 53 -2.65 6.65 16.98
C ILE A 53 -4.13 6.59 17.32
N SER A 54 -4.89 7.58 16.85
CA SER A 54 -6.34 7.64 17.02
C SER A 54 -7.00 7.16 15.73
N ILE A 55 -7.95 6.23 15.86
CA ILE A 55 -8.69 5.67 14.72
C ILE A 55 -10.17 5.75 15.03
N VAL A 56 -10.91 6.47 14.19
CA VAL A 56 -12.37 6.57 14.25
C VAL A 56 -12.97 5.96 13.00
N SER A 57 -13.89 5.01 13.15
CA SER A 57 -14.45 4.23 12.05
C SER A 57 -15.87 3.76 12.37
N ASP A 58 -16.74 3.73 11.36
CA ASP A 58 -18.09 3.18 11.47
C ASP A 58 -18.11 1.68 11.20
N LEU A 59 -18.82 0.90 12.01
CA LEU A 59 -18.94 -0.55 11.85
C LEU A 59 -19.51 -0.95 10.47
N LYS A 60 -20.46 -0.16 9.94
CA LYS A 60 -21.06 -0.40 8.62
C LYS A 60 -20.03 -0.30 7.50
N THR A 61 -19.15 0.70 7.56
CA THR A 61 -18.13 1.00 6.54
C THR A 61 -16.71 0.68 7.01
N PHE A 62 -16.57 -0.25 7.95
CA PHE A 62 -15.28 -0.60 8.54
C PHE A 62 -14.27 -1.00 7.46
N GLY A 63 -13.10 -0.34 7.49
CA GLY A 63 -12.01 -0.55 6.53
C GLY A 63 -12.03 0.32 5.28
N TYR A 64 -13.10 1.09 5.02
CA TYR A 64 -13.19 1.89 3.79
C TYR A 64 -12.64 3.31 3.92
N ASN A 65 -13.09 4.08 4.91
CA ASN A 65 -12.67 5.47 5.11
C ASN A 65 -12.61 5.82 6.62
N PRO A 66 -11.75 5.15 7.39
CA PRO A 66 -11.52 5.56 8.76
C PRO A 66 -10.83 6.93 8.82
N LEU A 67 -11.08 7.69 9.87
CA LEU A 67 -10.23 8.82 10.25
C LEU A 67 -9.07 8.28 11.08
N ILE A 68 -7.83 8.47 10.60
CA ILE A 68 -6.61 8.00 11.28
C ILE A 68 -5.70 9.21 11.54
N GLU A 69 -5.31 9.40 12.79
CA GLU A 69 -4.44 10.48 13.24
C GLU A 69 -3.26 9.95 14.07
N GLY A 70 -2.18 10.74 14.18
CA GLY A 70 -1.01 10.38 14.99
C GLY A 70 0.09 9.61 14.26
N SER A 71 -0.05 9.36 12.96
CA SER A 71 0.97 8.69 12.13
C SER A 71 1.39 9.54 10.93
N LYS A 72 2.67 9.93 10.86
CA LYS A 72 3.18 10.74 9.74
C LYS A 72 3.26 9.91 8.47
N ASN A 73 3.63 8.64 8.61
CA ASN A 73 3.63 7.68 7.51
C ASN A 73 2.22 7.47 6.95
N GLN A 74 1.19 7.42 7.79
CA GLN A 74 -0.21 7.33 7.34
C GLN A 74 -0.63 8.55 6.50
N ILE A 75 -0.32 9.78 6.96
CA ILE A 75 -0.65 11.00 6.21
C ILE A 75 -0.03 10.99 4.81
N ILE A 76 1.20 10.50 4.68
CA ILE A 76 1.88 10.39 3.38
C ILE A 76 1.22 9.28 2.52
N LEU A 77 0.89 8.14 3.13
CA LEU A 77 0.19 7.04 2.46
C LEU A 77 -1.18 7.47 1.93
N ASP A 78 -1.95 8.24 2.69
CA ASP A 78 -3.27 8.73 2.28
C ASP A 78 -3.17 9.67 1.07
N LYS A 79 -2.18 10.57 1.05
CA LYS A 79 -1.90 11.45 -0.09
C LYS A 79 -1.56 10.65 -1.35
N TYR A 80 -0.78 9.57 -1.20
CA TYR A 80 -0.50 8.65 -2.30
C TYR A 80 -1.79 7.97 -2.79
N ASN A 81 -2.57 7.40 -1.87
CA ASN A 81 -3.79 6.64 -2.17
C ASN A 81 -4.85 7.46 -2.91
N ILE A 82 -5.01 8.74 -2.57
CA ILE A 82 -5.92 9.66 -3.28
C ILE A 82 -5.61 9.71 -4.78
N ASN A 83 -4.33 9.79 -5.13
CA ASN A 83 -3.88 9.84 -6.52
C ASN A 83 -3.85 8.45 -7.16
N ASN A 84 -3.40 7.43 -6.43
CA ASN A 84 -3.35 6.05 -6.90
C ASN A 84 -4.74 5.53 -7.29
N ARG A 85 -5.78 5.95 -6.57
CA ARG A 85 -7.18 5.63 -6.89
C ARG A 85 -7.58 6.01 -8.30
N LYS A 86 -7.03 7.09 -8.87
CA LYS A 86 -7.33 7.50 -10.26
C LYS A 86 -6.85 6.45 -11.27
N TYR A 87 -5.64 5.92 -11.08
CA TYR A 87 -5.13 4.83 -11.93
C TYR A 87 -5.93 3.55 -11.77
N ARG A 88 -6.34 3.22 -10.55
CA ARG A 88 -7.19 2.05 -10.27
C ARG A 88 -8.53 2.15 -10.98
N ASN A 89 -9.21 3.29 -10.91
CA ASN A 89 -10.50 3.50 -11.56
C ASN A 89 -10.38 3.38 -13.08
N LEU A 90 -9.41 4.07 -13.68
CA LEU A 90 -9.17 3.97 -15.13
C LEU A 90 -8.86 2.53 -15.58
N ASN A 91 -8.12 1.77 -14.76
CA ASN A 91 -7.83 0.38 -15.07
C ASN A 91 -9.08 -0.52 -14.97
N LEU A 92 -9.99 -0.26 -14.02
CA LEU A 92 -11.27 -0.96 -13.92
C LEU A 92 -12.15 -0.70 -15.14
N ASP A 93 -12.21 0.55 -15.61
CA ASP A 93 -12.94 0.92 -16.82
C ASP A 93 -12.39 0.16 -18.04
N LEU A 94 -11.06 0.12 -18.21
CA LEU A 94 -10.44 -0.65 -19.30
C LEU A 94 -10.63 -2.17 -19.17
N ILE A 95 -10.67 -2.71 -17.95
CA ILE A 95 -10.98 -4.13 -17.73
C ILE A 95 -12.41 -4.45 -18.19
N LYS A 96 -13.37 -3.56 -17.89
CA LYS A 96 -14.75 -3.69 -18.39
C LYS A 96 -14.79 -3.63 -19.91
N GLU A 97 -14.16 -2.63 -20.52
CA GLU A 97 -14.09 -2.52 -21.99
C GLU A 97 -13.42 -3.73 -22.64
N LYS A 98 -12.38 -4.27 -22.00
CA LYS A 98 -11.69 -5.49 -22.47
C LYS A 98 -12.64 -6.68 -22.49
N PHE A 99 -13.43 -6.85 -21.44
CA PHE A 99 -14.41 -7.94 -21.35
C PHE A 99 -15.47 -7.82 -22.47
N GLU A 100 -15.98 -6.62 -22.70
CA GLU A 100 -16.94 -6.35 -23.78
C GLU A 100 -16.34 -6.62 -25.17
N ALA A 101 -15.14 -6.12 -25.45
CA ALA A 101 -14.46 -6.36 -26.72
C ALA A 101 -14.15 -7.85 -26.96
N SER A 102 -13.78 -8.58 -25.90
CA SER A 102 -13.57 -10.04 -25.97
C SER A 102 -14.87 -10.78 -26.27
N ARG A 103 -16.00 -10.40 -25.65
CA ARG A 103 -17.32 -10.99 -25.92
C ARG A 103 -17.72 -10.77 -27.38
N ASP A 104 -17.49 -9.56 -27.89
CA ASP A 104 -17.87 -9.15 -29.24
C ASP A 104 -16.85 -9.58 -30.31
N LYS A 105 -15.76 -10.25 -29.91
CA LYS A 105 -14.65 -10.72 -30.76
C LYS A 105 -13.98 -9.60 -31.58
N ASP A 106 -13.99 -8.37 -31.07
CA ASP A 106 -13.35 -7.22 -31.69
C ASP A 106 -11.85 -7.19 -31.35
N SER A 107 -11.05 -7.82 -32.22
CA SER A 107 -9.60 -7.94 -32.06
C SER A 107 -8.87 -6.59 -32.12
N VAL A 108 -9.35 -5.65 -32.93
CA VAL A 108 -8.73 -4.32 -33.09
C VAL A 108 -8.90 -3.51 -31.81
N LYS A 109 -10.12 -3.47 -31.26
CA LYS A 109 -10.41 -2.81 -29.98
C LYS A 109 -9.64 -3.47 -28.83
N LEU A 110 -9.55 -4.80 -28.81
CA LEU A 110 -8.78 -5.54 -27.80
C LEU A 110 -7.31 -5.11 -27.79
N THR A 111 -6.65 -5.05 -28.96
CA THR A 111 -5.25 -4.62 -29.06
C THR A 111 -5.04 -3.21 -28.53
N LYS A 112 -5.95 -2.28 -28.85
CA LYS A 112 -5.91 -0.91 -28.35
C LYS A 112 -6.03 -0.86 -26.82
N ILE A 113 -7.01 -1.56 -26.24
CA ILE A 113 -7.22 -1.59 -24.78
C ILE A 113 -6.01 -2.17 -24.06
N LEU A 114 -5.42 -3.26 -24.56
CA LEU A 114 -4.23 -3.85 -23.96
C LEU A 114 -3.02 -2.89 -23.95
N LYS A 115 -2.89 -2.04 -24.98
CA LYS A 115 -1.86 -1.00 -25.02
C LYS A 115 -2.13 0.08 -23.95
N GLU A 116 -3.38 0.51 -23.79
CA GLU A 116 -3.75 1.50 -22.79
C GLU A 116 -3.56 1.01 -21.35
N ILE A 117 -3.88 -0.26 -21.06
CA ILE A 117 -3.61 -0.89 -19.77
C ILE A 117 -2.11 -0.79 -19.43
N LYS A 118 -1.23 -1.18 -20.38
CA LYS A 118 0.23 -1.06 -20.21
C LYS A 118 0.69 0.38 -20.00
N ASN A 119 0.08 1.34 -20.71
CA ASN A 119 0.41 2.76 -20.56
C ASN A 119 0.02 3.30 -19.17
N ILE A 120 -1.15 2.90 -18.66
CA ILE A 120 -1.60 3.26 -17.31
C ILE A 120 -0.69 2.65 -16.26
N GLU A 121 -0.33 1.37 -16.39
CA GLU A 121 0.61 0.70 -15.49
C GLU A 121 1.95 1.42 -15.44
N ARG A 122 2.53 1.77 -16.61
CA ARG A 122 3.78 2.54 -16.68
C ARG A 122 3.67 3.89 -15.97
N ARG A 123 2.56 4.63 -16.18
CA ARG A 123 2.33 5.92 -15.52
C ARG A 123 2.17 5.77 -14.00
N LYS A 124 1.44 4.75 -13.55
CA LYS A 124 1.33 4.40 -12.13
C LYS A 124 2.72 4.13 -11.54
N TYR A 125 3.54 3.33 -12.22
CA TYR A 125 4.89 3.00 -11.75
C TYR A 125 5.76 4.25 -11.60
N LEU A 126 5.81 5.10 -12.63
CA LEU A 126 6.56 6.35 -12.57
C LEU A 126 6.06 7.27 -11.46
N TYR A 127 4.74 7.35 -11.27
CA TYR A 127 4.15 8.11 -10.17
C TYR A 127 4.62 7.58 -8.81
N THR A 128 4.54 6.27 -8.57
CA THR A 128 5.00 5.63 -7.33
C THR A 128 6.48 5.88 -7.08
N ILE A 129 7.33 5.73 -8.10
CA ILE A 129 8.77 5.94 -7.99
C ILE A 129 9.08 7.37 -7.58
N ASN A 130 8.48 8.35 -8.27
CA ASN A 130 8.70 9.77 -7.98
C ASN A 130 8.17 10.17 -6.59
N PHE A 131 7.01 9.63 -6.21
CA PHE A 131 6.41 9.87 -4.91
C PHE A 131 7.28 9.30 -3.78
N ALA A 132 7.72 8.05 -3.92
CA ALA A 132 8.62 7.41 -2.96
C ALA A 132 9.97 8.13 -2.87
N ALA A 133 10.53 8.58 -4.00
CA ALA A 133 11.79 9.33 -4.00
C ALA A 133 11.67 10.66 -3.24
N LYS A 134 10.54 11.36 -3.37
CA LYS A 134 10.26 12.61 -2.65
C LYS A 134 10.09 12.42 -1.14
N HIS A 135 9.71 11.22 -0.71
CA HIS A 135 9.42 10.88 0.69
C HIS A 135 10.37 9.79 1.22
N ALA A 136 11.58 9.71 0.66
CA ALA A 136 12.54 8.64 0.96
C ALA A 136 13.02 8.65 2.42
N ASP A 137 12.84 9.76 3.12
CA ASP A 137 13.08 9.94 4.56
C ASP A 137 12.00 9.34 5.47
N PHE A 138 10.96 8.73 4.91
CA PHE A 138 9.90 8.01 5.63
C PHE A 138 9.80 6.53 5.21
N GLU A 139 9.43 5.65 6.15
CA GLU A 139 9.28 4.20 5.94
C GLU A 139 8.16 3.83 4.94
N VAL A 140 7.20 4.73 4.73
CA VAL A 140 6.17 4.61 3.70
C VAL A 140 6.76 4.54 2.28
N ALA A 141 7.90 5.19 2.01
CA ALA A 141 8.51 5.16 0.68
C ALA A 141 8.97 3.75 0.26
N PRO A 142 9.83 3.04 1.03
CA PRO A 142 10.17 1.66 0.70
C PRO A 142 8.96 0.72 0.78
N TYR A 143 7.99 0.97 1.67
CA TYR A 143 6.73 0.22 1.68
C TYR A 143 5.98 0.31 0.36
N LEU A 144 5.78 1.53 -0.17
CA LEU A 144 5.08 1.76 -1.44
C LEU A 144 5.78 1.06 -2.60
N VAL A 145 7.11 1.04 -2.63
CA VAL A 145 7.85 0.32 -3.68
C VAL A 145 7.53 -1.18 -3.64
N LEU A 146 7.65 -1.77 -2.45
CA LEU A 146 7.42 -3.21 -2.25
C LEU A 146 5.97 -3.61 -2.51
N ALA A 147 5.00 -2.77 -2.13
CA ALA A 147 3.58 -3.06 -2.22
C ALA A 147 2.97 -2.77 -3.60
N GLU A 148 3.35 -1.65 -4.23
CA GLU A 148 2.65 -1.14 -5.42
C GLU A 148 3.37 -1.46 -6.73
N ILE A 149 4.69 -1.66 -6.69
CA ILE A 149 5.53 -1.83 -7.88
C ILE A 149 6.59 -2.95 -7.71
N PRO A 150 6.22 -4.17 -7.27
CA PRO A 150 7.17 -5.24 -6.96
C PRO A 150 7.99 -5.73 -8.16
N ASN A 151 7.57 -5.40 -9.39
CA ASN A 151 8.28 -5.74 -10.63
C ASN A 151 9.00 -4.55 -11.26
N ALA A 152 9.20 -3.45 -10.52
CA ALA A 152 9.89 -2.28 -11.05
C ALA A 152 11.36 -2.60 -11.36
N ASN A 153 11.88 -2.02 -12.44
CA ASN A 153 13.29 -2.13 -12.79
C ASN A 153 14.14 -1.51 -11.66
N PRO A 154 15.06 -2.26 -11.04
CA PRO A 154 15.88 -1.77 -9.94
C PRO A 154 16.64 -0.49 -10.25
N LYS A 155 17.07 -0.29 -11.50
CA LYS A 155 17.79 0.92 -11.94
C LYS A 155 16.98 2.19 -11.75
N LEU A 156 15.65 2.10 -11.73
CA LEU A 156 14.76 3.25 -11.52
C LEU A 156 14.55 3.57 -10.03
N LEU A 157 15.05 2.72 -9.13
CA LEU A 157 14.82 2.80 -7.69
C LEU A 157 16.04 3.34 -6.93
N ASP A 158 17.17 3.54 -7.61
CA ASP A 158 18.43 4.07 -7.04
C ASP A 158 18.24 5.41 -6.32
N THR A 159 17.40 6.30 -6.87
CA THR A 159 17.13 7.61 -6.26
C THR A 159 16.42 7.46 -4.92
N ILE A 160 15.51 6.50 -4.81
CA ILE A 160 14.82 6.20 -3.55
C ILE A 160 15.83 5.66 -2.55
N GLU A 161 16.67 4.70 -2.98
CA GLU A 161 17.70 4.11 -2.12
C GLU A 161 18.66 5.15 -1.55
N LYS A 162 19.16 6.06 -2.40
CA LYS A 162 20.09 7.11 -2.01
C LYS A 162 19.44 8.18 -1.13
N GLY A 163 18.14 8.43 -1.31
CA GLY A 163 17.38 9.38 -0.51
C GLY A 163 17.02 8.88 0.90
N MET A 164 17.13 7.57 1.17
CA MET A 164 16.79 7.02 2.48
C MET A 164 17.75 7.50 3.58
N THR A 165 17.18 7.97 4.68
CA THR A 165 17.92 8.23 5.91
C THR A 165 18.42 6.92 6.54
N ASN A 166 19.42 7.00 7.43
CA ASN A 166 19.89 5.83 8.18
C ASN A 166 18.77 5.18 9.00
N LYS A 167 17.85 5.97 9.55
CA LYS A 167 16.66 5.46 10.25
C LYS A 167 15.79 4.61 9.33
N VAL A 168 15.40 5.16 8.17
CA VAL A 168 14.56 4.43 7.21
C VAL A 168 15.27 3.19 6.67
N ARG A 169 16.55 3.29 6.32
CA ARG A 169 17.34 2.16 5.82
C ARG A 169 17.37 0.99 6.81
N ASN A 170 17.42 1.28 8.12
CA ASN A 170 17.45 0.27 9.17
C ASN A 170 16.06 -0.19 9.65
N SER A 171 14.98 0.43 9.17
CA SER A 171 13.59 0.02 9.44
C SER A 171 13.24 -1.31 8.76
N LEU A 172 12.09 -1.90 9.14
CA LEU A 172 11.57 -3.11 8.53
C LEU A 172 11.48 -3.00 7.00
N TYR A 173 10.84 -1.94 6.50
CA TYR A 173 10.64 -1.78 5.05
C TYR A 173 11.91 -1.35 4.33
N GLY A 174 12.77 -0.54 4.95
CA GLY A 174 14.06 -0.18 4.37
C GLY A 174 14.96 -1.41 4.15
N LYS A 175 15.08 -2.28 5.15
CA LYS A 175 15.82 -3.55 5.03
C LYS A 175 15.27 -4.44 3.91
N LYS A 176 13.94 -4.63 3.87
CA LYS A 176 13.26 -5.40 2.81
C LYS A 176 13.49 -4.80 1.42
N PHE A 177 13.50 -3.48 1.31
CA PHE A 177 13.74 -2.79 0.06
C PHE A 177 15.19 -2.96 -0.42
N VAL A 178 16.19 -2.84 0.47
CA VAL A 178 17.60 -3.11 0.12
C VAL A 178 17.80 -4.57 -0.32
N GLU A 179 17.15 -5.51 0.36
CA GLU A 179 17.17 -6.93 -0.02
C GLU A 179 16.53 -7.13 -1.41
N PHE A 180 15.39 -6.49 -1.66
CA PHE A 180 14.71 -6.51 -2.94
C PHE A 180 15.62 -5.98 -4.07
N LEU A 181 16.31 -4.86 -3.88
CA LEU A 181 17.26 -4.33 -4.87
C LEU A 181 18.42 -5.29 -5.12
N SER A 182 18.93 -5.94 -4.07
CA SER A 182 20.06 -6.88 -4.18
C SER A 182 19.71 -8.14 -4.96
N LYS A 183 18.49 -8.67 -4.78
CA LYS A 183 18.01 -9.87 -5.50
C LYS A 183 17.84 -9.63 -7.00
N ASN A 184 17.44 -8.43 -7.38
CA ASN A 184 17.18 -8.06 -8.78
C ASN A 184 18.39 -7.44 -9.51
N LYS A 185 19.54 -7.28 -8.82
CA LYS A 185 20.83 -6.91 -9.43
C LYS A 185 21.63 -8.12 -9.92
N LYS A 186 21.21 -9.34 -9.58
CA LYS A 186 21.71 -10.61 -10.13
C LYS A 186 20.95 -10.96 -11.41
#